data_AF-A0A955SEG8-F1
#
_entry.id   AF-A0A955SEG8-F1
#
_cell.length_a   1.000
_cell.length_b   1.000
_cell.length_c   1.000
_cell.angle_alpha   90.00
_cell.angle_beta   90.00
_cell.angle_gamma   90.00
#
_symmetry.space_group_name_H-M   'P 1'
#
loop_
_entity.id
_entity.type
_entity.pdbx_description
1 polymer ?
#
loop_
_entity_poly.entity_id
_entity_poly.type
_entity_poly.pdbx_seq_one_letter_code
_entity_poly.pdbx_strand_id
1 'polypeptide(L)'
;MGGGDWLNDRLGYRDWIRKSCGRPLPDGASWIRSLVFALILLFVFEGLTGFLLSLSYSPSTETAHASVEYTMNETLIGGFVRNLHFHAASLILVVITLIGLCCFY
;
A
#
# COMPACT_ATOMS: atom_id res chain seq x y z
N MET A 1 -23.85 -9.40 25.60
CA MET A 1 -22.64 -9.56 24.76
C MET A 1 -22.67 -8.46 23.71
N GLY A 2 -21.65 -7.60 23.66
CA GLY A 2 -21.56 -6.56 22.63
C GLY A 2 -21.16 -7.15 21.28
N GLY A 3 -21.52 -6.50 20.18
CA GLY A 3 -21.15 -6.99 18.83
C GLY A 3 -19.64 -7.21 18.65
N GLY A 4 -18.81 -6.39 19.33
CA GLY A 4 -17.35 -6.56 19.33
C GLY A 4 -16.87 -7.81 20.08
N ASP A 5 -17.57 -8.25 21.12
CA ASP A 5 -17.20 -9.46 21.86
C ASP A 5 -17.56 -10.71 21.05
N TRP A 6 -18.74 -10.72 20.43
CA TRP A 6 -19.14 -11.79 19.51
C TRP A 6 -18.19 -11.95 18.32
N LEU A 7 -17.71 -10.84 17.73
CA LEU A 7 -16.72 -10.87 16.65
C LEU A 7 -15.37 -11.41 17.14
N ASN A 8 -14.95 -11.02 18.35
CA ASN A 8 -13.71 -11.51 18.94
C ASN A 8 -13.78 -13.01 19.27
N ASP A 9 -14.92 -13.52 19.74
CA ASP A 9 -15.07 -14.94 20.06
C ASP A 9 -14.92 -15.83 18.82
N ARG A 10 -15.22 -15.31 17.62
CA ARG A 10 -15.11 -16.04 16.35
C ARG A 10 -13.76 -15.88 15.66
N LEU A 11 -13.20 -14.68 15.70
CA LEU A 11 -12.00 -14.34 14.94
C LEU A 11 -10.72 -14.31 15.81
N GLY A 12 -10.86 -14.20 17.13
CA GLY A 12 -9.74 -14.01 18.05
C GLY A 12 -8.91 -12.74 17.78
N TYR A 13 -9.48 -11.77 17.05
CA TYR A 13 -8.71 -10.68 16.45
C TYR A 13 -8.00 -9.79 17.48
N ARG A 14 -8.60 -9.59 18.67
CA ARG A 14 -7.98 -8.75 19.71
C ARG A 14 -6.67 -9.36 20.21
N ASP A 15 -6.62 -10.69 20.31
CA ASP A 15 -5.43 -11.41 20.76
C ASP A 15 -4.33 -11.38 19.70
N TRP A 16 -4.71 -11.48 18.43
CA TRP A 16 -3.81 -11.30 17.30
C TRP A 16 -3.21 -9.89 17.25
N ILE A 17 -4.04 -8.84 17.33
CA ILE A 17 -3.57 -7.43 17.36
C ILE A 17 -2.62 -7.21 18.53
N ARG A 18 -2.99 -7.69 19.73
CA ARG A 18 -2.16 -7.57 20.94
C ARG A 18 -0.79 -8.22 20.76
N LYS A 19 -0.73 -9.40 20.15
CA LYS A 19 0.54 -10.11 19.89
C LYS A 19 1.38 -9.47 18.79
N SER A 20 0.74 -8.83 17.80
CA SER A 20 1.41 -8.18 16.68
C SER A 20 1.91 -6.78 17.02
N CYS A 21 1.10 -5.97 17.71
CA CYS A 21 1.40 -4.57 18.02
C CYS A 21 1.90 -4.33 19.46
N GLY A 22 1.71 -5.28 20.37
CA GLY A 22 2.03 -5.12 21.81
C GLY A 22 3.41 -5.61 22.22
N ARG A 23 4.27 -6.02 21.28
CA ARG A 23 5.64 -6.43 21.60
C ARG A 23 6.51 -5.18 21.78
N PRO A 24 7.28 -5.07 22.88
CA PRO A 24 8.27 -4.00 22.99
C PRO A 24 9.28 -4.15 21.86
N LEU A 25 9.54 -3.05 21.16
CA LEU A 25 10.61 -3.00 20.16
C LEU A 25 11.95 -3.09 20.89
N PRO A 26 12.91 -3.90 20.42
CA PRO A 26 14.28 -3.87 20.94
C PRO A 26 14.83 -2.44 20.87
N ASP A 27 15.66 -2.05 21.84
CA ASP A 27 16.13 -0.67 21.99
C ASP A 27 16.61 -0.04 20.67
N GLY A 28 16.05 1.13 20.35
CA GLY A 28 16.45 1.98 19.22
C GLY A 28 15.54 1.92 17.98
N ALA A 29 15.40 3.06 17.28
CA ALA A 29 14.84 3.10 15.94
C ALA A 29 15.84 2.49 14.95
N SER A 30 15.44 1.45 14.20
CA SER A 30 16.25 0.91 13.11
C SER A 30 15.71 1.45 11.80
N TRP A 31 16.59 2.05 11.01
CA TRP A 31 16.29 2.49 9.65
C TRP A 31 15.68 1.37 8.80
N ILE A 32 16.15 0.13 8.95
CA ILE A 32 15.61 -1.04 8.25
C ILE A 32 14.16 -1.30 8.65
N ARG A 33 13.83 -1.24 9.94
CA ARG A 33 12.44 -1.41 10.42
C ARG A 33 11.51 -0.36 9.83
N SER A 34 11.95 0.90 9.77
CA SER A 34 11.20 1.98 9.15
C SER A 34 11.00 1.77 7.64
N LEU A 35 12.03 1.29 6.93
CA LEU A 35 11.96 1.00 5.50
C LEU A 35 11.02 -0.17 5.19
N VAL A 36 11.04 -1.24 5.99
CA VAL A 36 10.10 -2.36 5.84
C VAL A 36 8.66 -1.91 6.07
N PHE A 37 8.41 -1.06 7.07
CA PHE A 37 7.09 -0.49 7.30
C PHE A 37 6.65 0.44 6.15
N ALA A 38 7.57 1.28 5.65
CA ALA A 38 7.32 2.13 4.49
C ALA A 38 6.96 1.30 3.24
N LEU A 39 7.65 0.17 3.02
CA LEU A 39 7.35 -0.75 1.92
C LEU A 39 5.91 -1.30 1.99
N ILE A 40 5.46 -1.70 3.19
CA ILE A 40 4.08 -2.19 3.39
C ILE A 40 3.08 -1.08 3.07
N LEU A 41 3.32 0.15 3.56
CA LEU A 41 2.45 1.29 3.27
C LEU A 41 2.42 1.61 1.78
N LEU A 42 3.56 1.62 1.09
CA LEU A 42 3.63 1.85 -0.35
C LEU A 42 2.83 0.79 -1.11
N PHE A 43 2.91 -0.48 -0.72
CA PHE A 43 2.13 -1.55 -1.35
C PHE A 43 0.62 -1.38 -1.15
N VAL A 44 0.20 -0.91 0.03
CA VAL A 44 -1.22 -0.56 0.29
C VAL A 44 -1.66 0.62 -0.57
N PHE A 45 -0.83 1.67 -0.68
CA PHE A 45 -1.12 2.81 -1.57
C PHE A 45 -1.18 2.38 -3.03
N GLU A 46 -0.30 1.49 -3.47
CA GLU A 46 -0.33 0.94 -4.82
C GLU A 46 -1.61 0.17 -5.12
N GLY A 47 -1.99 -0.74 -4.22
CA GLY A 47 -3.23 -1.50 -4.35
C GLY A 47 -4.46 -0.59 -4.40
N LEU A 48 -4.52 0.41 -3.52
CA LEU A 48 -5.64 1.35 -3.45
C LEU A 48 -5.71 2.24 -4.70
N THR A 49 -4.59 2.86 -5.09
CA THR A 49 -4.56 3.75 -6.27
C THR A 49 -4.77 2.97 -7.57
N GLY A 50 -4.19 1.77 -7.69
CA GLY A 50 -4.41 0.88 -8.83
C GLY A 50 -5.85 0.42 -8.94
N PHE A 51 -6.49 0.08 -7.80
CA PHE A 51 -7.92 -0.20 -7.76
C PHE A 51 -8.74 0.98 -8.29
N LEU A 52 -8.48 2.20 -7.81
CA LEU A 52 -9.18 3.40 -8.27
C LEU A 52 -9.00 3.67 -9.78
N LEU A 53 -7.77 3.51 -10.29
CA LEU A 53 -7.48 3.65 -11.72
C LEU A 53 -8.18 2.58 -12.57
N SER A 54 -8.34 1.38 -12.04
CA SER A 54 -9.02 0.30 -12.78
C SER A 54 -10.50 0.57 -13.04
N LEU A 55 -11.13 1.47 -12.26
CA LEU A 55 -12.53 1.86 -12.47
C LEU A 55 -12.74 2.69 -13.74
N SER A 56 -11.70 3.34 -14.28
CA SER A 56 -11.76 4.14 -15.51
C SER A 56 -10.88 3.61 -16.64
N TYR A 57 -10.05 2.61 -16.38
CA TYR A 57 -9.14 2.02 -17.37
C TYR A 57 -9.86 1.03 -18.29
N SER A 58 -9.58 1.12 -19.59
CA SER A 58 -10.06 0.15 -20.58
C SER A 58 -8.91 -0.75 -21.08
N PRO A 59 -8.90 -2.06 -20.78
CA PRO A 59 -7.85 -2.98 -21.18
C PRO A 59 -8.04 -3.48 -22.63
N SER A 60 -8.02 -2.56 -23.60
CA SER A 60 -8.11 -2.84 -25.04
C SER A 60 -7.05 -2.06 -25.82
N THR A 61 -6.49 -2.67 -26.86
CA THR A 61 -5.50 -2.02 -27.74
C THR A 61 -6.05 -0.80 -28.46
N GLU A 62 -7.37 -0.71 -28.64
CA GLU A 62 -8.03 0.41 -29.30
C GLU A 62 -8.25 1.59 -28.35
N THR A 63 -8.59 1.32 -27.08
CA THR A 63 -9.06 2.35 -26.14
C THR A 63 -8.16 2.60 -24.93
N ALA A 64 -7.07 1.84 -24.75
CA ALA A 64 -6.20 1.95 -23.58
C ALA A 64 -5.63 3.37 -23.42
N HIS A 65 -5.09 3.96 -24.48
CA HIS A 65 -4.54 5.31 -24.43
C HIS A 65 -5.61 6.35 -24.09
N ALA A 66 -6.74 6.31 -24.78
CA ALA A 66 -7.86 7.24 -24.56
C ALA A 66 -8.40 7.14 -23.12
N SER A 67 -8.48 5.94 -22.53
CA SER A 67 -8.92 5.78 -21.13
C SER A 67 -7.98 6.41 -20.10
N VAL A 68 -6.66 6.39 -20.38
CA VAL A 68 -5.67 7.08 -19.54
C VAL A 68 -5.78 8.60 -19.69
N GLU A 69 -5.98 9.08 -20.91
CA GLU A 69 -6.19 10.51 -21.19
C GLU A 69 -7.44 11.04 -20.48
N TYR A 70 -8.55 10.30 -20.55
CA TYR A 70 -9.77 10.58 -19.79
C TYR A 70 -9.50 10.64 -18.29
N THR A 71 -8.77 9.66 -17.74
CA THR A 71 -8.42 9.64 -16.31
C THR A 71 -7.58 10.86 -15.92
N MET A 72 -6.66 11.29 -16.77
CA MET A 72 -5.77 12.42 -16.51
C MET A 72 -6.49 13.78 -16.56
N ASN A 73 -7.41 13.96 -17.50
CA ASN A 73 -7.95 15.28 -17.84
C ASN A 73 -9.41 15.49 -17.42
N GLU A 74 -10.23 14.44 -17.37
CA GLU A 74 -11.69 14.55 -17.23
C GLU A 74 -12.20 14.11 -15.85
N THR A 75 -11.39 13.38 -15.08
CA THR A 75 -11.77 12.96 -13.72
C THR A 75 -11.25 13.94 -12.67
N LEU A 76 -12.03 14.16 -11.62
CA LEU A 76 -11.78 15.22 -10.61
C LEU A 76 -10.36 15.17 -10.00
N ILE A 77 -9.84 13.96 -9.71
CA ILE A 77 -8.52 13.77 -9.10
C ILE A 77 -7.67 12.70 -9.81
N GLY A 78 -8.08 12.19 -10.97
CA GLY A 78 -7.42 11.02 -11.57
C GLY A 78 -5.99 11.29 -12.03
N GLY A 79 -5.69 12.51 -12.49
CA GLY A 79 -4.31 12.91 -12.77
C GLY A 79 -3.39 12.80 -11.54
N PHE A 80 -3.88 13.23 -10.37
CA PHE A 80 -3.15 13.10 -9.12
C PHE A 80 -3.00 11.62 -8.71
N VAL A 81 -4.09 10.84 -8.74
CA VAL A 81 -4.08 9.41 -8.37
C VAL A 81 -3.14 8.60 -9.27
N ARG A 82 -3.13 8.86 -10.59
CA ARG A 82 -2.24 8.21 -11.54
C ARG A 82 -0.78 8.54 -11.27
N ASN A 83 -0.47 9.80 -10.98
CA ASN A 83 0.89 10.19 -10.61
C ASN A 83 1.30 9.54 -9.29
N LEU A 84 0.41 9.47 -8.30
CA LEU A 84 0.70 8.81 -7.02
C LEU A 84 1.05 7.32 -7.24
N HIS A 85 0.26 6.60 -8.03
CA HIS A 85 0.51 5.20 -8.42
C HIS A 85 1.85 5.02 -9.18
N PHE A 86 2.18 5.93 -10.10
CA PHE A 86 3.45 5.84 -10.81
C PHE A 86 4.67 6.03 -9.88
N HIS A 87 4.61 7.02 -8.99
CA HIS A 87 5.72 7.34 -8.10
C HIS A 87 5.84 6.35 -6.94
N ALA A 88 4.73 5.85 -6.39
CA ALA A 88 4.79 4.85 -5.32
C ALA A 88 5.35 3.52 -5.83
N ALA A 89 5.03 3.08 -7.06
CA ALA A 89 5.67 1.92 -7.70
C ALA A 89 7.19 2.10 -7.84
N SER A 90 7.65 3.30 -8.20
CA SER A 90 9.08 3.63 -8.27
C SER A 90 9.74 3.59 -6.88
N LEU A 91 9.08 4.14 -5.86
CA LEU A 91 9.57 4.12 -4.49
C LEU A 91 9.66 2.70 -3.90
N ILE A 92 8.75 1.79 -4.27
CA ILE A 92 8.84 0.37 -3.88
C ILE A 92 10.17 -0.22 -4.33
N LEU A 93 10.59 0.01 -5.58
CA LEU A 93 11.86 -0.50 -6.10
C LEU A 93 13.06 0.08 -5.34
N VAL A 94 13.04 1.38 -5.05
CA VAL A 94 14.09 2.05 -4.28
C VAL A 94 14.17 1.47 -2.86
N VAL A 95 13.05 1.35 -2.17
CA VAL A 95 13.00 0.87 -0.78
C VAL A 95 13.41 -0.59 -0.68
N ILE A 96 12.96 -1.46 -1.59
CA ILE A 96 13.40 -2.87 -1.65
C ILE A 96 14.91 -2.96 -1.87
N THR A 97 15.46 -2.12 -2.76
CA THR A 97 16.90 -2.08 -3.02
C THR A 97 17.67 -1.66 -1.76
N LEU A 98 17.23 -0.62 -1.05
CA LEU A 98 17.85 -0.18 0.20
C LEU A 98 17.79 -1.25 1.30
N ILE A 99 16.63 -1.92 1.48
CA ILE A 99 16.49 -3.03 2.42
C ILE A 99 17.48 -4.15 2.06
N GLY A 100 17.53 -4.53 0.77
CA GLY A 100 18.43 -5.57 0.29
C GLY A 100 19.89 -5.24 0.57
N LEU A 101 20.35 -4.04 0.21
CA LEU A 101 21.72 -3.59 0.49
C LEU A 101 22.05 -3.65 1.99
N CYS A 102 21.15 -3.18 2.86
CA CYS A 102 21.35 -3.24 4.30
C CYS A 102 21.34 -4.66 4.90
N CYS A 103 20.88 -5.69 4.18
CA CYS A 103 20.96 -7.08 4.63
C CYS A 103 22.27 -7.77 4.25
N PHE A 104 23.02 -7.23 3.28
CA PHE A 104 24.29 -7.80 2.79
C PHE A 104 25.54 -7.11 3.35
N TYR A 105 25.38 -6.03 4.12
CA TYR A 105 26.43 -5.32 4.86
C TYR A 105 26.17 -5.43 6.35
#